data_AF-A0A7X3H5F7-F1
#
_entry.id   AF-A0A7X3H5F7-F1
#
_cell.length_a   1.000
_cell.length_b   1.000
_cell.length_c   1.000
_cell.angle_alpha   90.00
_cell.angle_beta   90.00
_cell.angle_gamma   90.00
#
_symmetry.space_group_name_H-M   'P 1'
#
loop_
_entity.id
_entity.type
_entity.pdbx_description
1 polymer ?
#
loop_
_entity_poly.entity_id
_entity_poly.type
_entity_poly.pdbx_seq_one_letter_code
_entity_poly.pdbx_strand_id
1 'polypeptide(L)'
;MKFYYPQTNLGEFRSPGMRDQMANFIISHPETKQTIEIKKNNDLLPEQSLQWITNDKRQNIFLIRKLAEKNGNNYITSPTNLTGRDLTIATIDIWSIDQTQKSTLVNQTKWEWDQHSSADHIFKWFDSPDTKQKLDTAWEITRSKYPLLGFQQSPPQEKDDLIILLDSQFITTPEKILLMDSIKKRWSQNRYRAKLTGKKQYNFILSDKAINRLDRLAERYDLKRTEVLEILLQMEEEKGAYIPERLKPLRDI
;
A
#
# COMPACT_ATOMS: atom_id res chain seq x y z
N MET A 1 -29.06 -44.61 -2.01
CA MET A 1 -29.15 -44.92 -3.46
C MET A 1 -27.76 -44.81 -4.05
N LYS A 2 -27.19 -45.89 -4.59
CA LYS A 2 -25.90 -45.83 -5.31
C LYS A 2 -26.20 -45.38 -6.74
N PHE A 3 -25.80 -44.16 -7.10
CA PHE A 3 -25.89 -43.68 -8.47
C PHE A 3 -24.81 -44.39 -9.30
N TYR A 4 -25.22 -45.34 -10.15
CA TYR A 4 -24.36 -45.90 -11.18
C TYR A 4 -24.28 -44.88 -12.32
N TYR A 5 -23.19 -44.14 -12.38
CA TYR A 5 -22.91 -43.31 -13.55
C TYR A 5 -22.28 -44.21 -14.62
N PRO A 6 -22.85 -44.30 -15.85
CA PRO A 6 -22.19 -45.00 -16.93
C PRO A 6 -20.82 -44.36 -17.17
N GLN A 7 -19.75 -45.17 -17.22
CA GLN A 7 -18.42 -44.67 -17.55
C GLN A 7 -18.42 -44.18 -19.00
N THR A 8 -18.72 -42.89 -19.16
CA THR A 8 -18.73 -42.21 -20.44
C THR A 8 -17.35 -41.58 -20.61
N ASN A 9 -16.64 -41.96 -21.67
CA ASN A 9 -15.36 -41.34 -22.01
C ASN A 9 -15.64 -39.92 -22.55
N LEU A 10 -15.30 -38.90 -21.77
CA LEU A 10 -15.45 -37.48 -22.11
C LEU A 10 -14.18 -36.89 -22.77
N GLY A 11 -13.25 -37.75 -23.18
CA GLY A 11 -11.92 -37.35 -23.66
C GLY A 11 -10.96 -36.99 -22.53
N GLU A 12 -9.76 -36.56 -22.91
CA GLU A 12 -8.75 -36.07 -21.96
C GLU A 12 -9.14 -34.69 -21.43
N PHE A 13 -8.81 -34.43 -20.15
CA PHE A 13 -9.06 -33.13 -19.52
C PHE A 13 -8.39 -32.01 -20.33
N ARG A 14 -9.19 -31.02 -20.76
CA ARG A 14 -8.80 -29.88 -21.64
C ARG A 14 -8.59 -30.20 -23.12
N SER A 15 -8.98 -31.38 -23.60
CA SER A 15 -8.96 -31.67 -25.03
C SER A 15 -9.94 -30.76 -25.82
N PRO A 16 -9.60 -30.34 -27.05
CA PRO A 16 -10.54 -29.64 -27.93
C PRO A 16 -11.80 -30.47 -28.14
N GLY A 17 -12.99 -29.88 -27.93
CA GLY A 17 -14.28 -30.58 -28.03
C GLY A 17 -14.79 -31.21 -26.74
N MET A 18 -14.01 -31.29 -25.66
CA MET A 18 -14.46 -31.79 -24.35
C MET A 18 -15.68 -31.01 -23.83
N ARG A 19 -15.66 -29.68 -23.97
CA ARG A 19 -16.79 -28.82 -23.56
C ARG A 19 -18.07 -29.17 -24.30
N ASP A 20 -17.98 -29.39 -25.61
CA ASP A 20 -19.13 -29.71 -26.45
C ASP A 20 -19.65 -31.12 -26.15
N GLN A 21 -18.75 -32.07 -25.87
CA GLN A 21 -19.11 -33.42 -25.42
C GLN A 21 -19.81 -33.40 -24.06
N MET A 22 -19.31 -32.62 -23.09
CA MET A 22 -19.98 -32.42 -21.80
C MET A 22 -21.37 -31.80 -21.99
N ALA A 23 -21.50 -30.78 -22.83
CA ALA A 23 -22.78 -30.15 -23.12
C ALA A 23 -23.77 -31.15 -23.74
N ASN A 24 -23.34 -31.90 -24.75
CA ASN A 24 -24.16 -32.93 -25.40
C ASN A 24 -24.59 -34.02 -24.41
N PHE A 25 -23.68 -34.49 -23.56
CA PHE A 25 -23.98 -35.49 -22.53
C PHE A 25 -25.04 -35.00 -21.54
N ILE A 26 -24.95 -33.75 -21.08
CA ILE A 26 -25.93 -33.15 -20.17
C ILE A 26 -27.30 -33.01 -20.87
N ILE A 27 -27.32 -32.61 -22.15
CA ILE A 27 -28.55 -32.48 -22.94
C ILE A 27 -29.22 -33.84 -23.14
N SER A 28 -28.45 -34.90 -23.40
CA SER A 28 -28.98 -36.24 -23.68
C SER A 28 -29.42 -37.01 -22.42
N HIS A 29 -29.12 -36.52 -21.21
CA HIS A 29 -29.45 -37.19 -19.95
C HIS A 29 -30.21 -36.24 -18.99
N PRO A 30 -31.55 -36.18 -19.06
CA PRO A 30 -32.37 -35.31 -18.22
C PRO A 30 -32.14 -35.48 -16.71
N GLU A 31 -31.94 -36.72 -16.25
CA GLU A 31 -31.60 -37.05 -14.85
C GLU A 31 -30.29 -36.37 -14.40
N THR A 32 -29.27 -36.37 -15.27
CA THR A 32 -27.99 -35.68 -15.01
C THR A 32 -28.19 -34.18 -14.96
N LYS A 33 -28.94 -33.61 -15.91
CA LYS A 33 -29.28 -32.19 -15.90
C LYS A 33 -30.00 -31.79 -14.61
N GLN A 34 -31.01 -32.55 -14.20
CA GLN A 34 -31.76 -32.30 -12.96
C GLN A 34 -30.85 -32.40 -11.73
N THR A 35 -29.96 -33.41 -11.68
CA THR A 35 -28.99 -33.56 -10.60
C THR A 35 -28.04 -32.36 -10.52
N ILE A 36 -27.55 -31.87 -11.66
CA ILE A 36 -26.68 -30.68 -11.72
C ILE A 36 -27.43 -29.45 -11.22
N GLU A 37 -28.67 -29.22 -11.65
CA GLU A 37 -29.46 -28.06 -11.18
C GLU A 37 -29.76 -28.15 -9.67
N ILE A 38 -30.08 -29.33 -9.15
CA ILE A 38 -30.26 -29.53 -7.70
C ILE A 38 -28.97 -29.22 -6.95
N LYS A 39 -27.83 -29.76 -7.39
CA LYS A 39 -26.54 -29.48 -6.77
C LYS A 39 -26.16 -28.01 -6.85
N LYS A 40 -26.35 -27.38 -8.01
CA LYS A 40 -26.13 -25.95 -8.21
C LYS A 40 -26.92 -25.12 -7.20
N ASN A 41 -28.20 -25.44 -7.00
CA ASN A 41 -29.07 -24.70 -6.08
C ASN A 41 -28.74 -24.95 -4.60
N ASN A 42 -28.23 -26.15 -4.27
CA ASN A 42 -27.91 -26.54 -2.90
C ASN A 42 -26.48 -26.19 -2.47
N ASP A 43 -25.53 -26.13 -3.41
CA ASP A 43 -24.11 -26.01 -3.11
C ASP A 43 -23.55 -24.61 -3.42
N LEU A 44 -24.15 -23.86 -4.37
CA LEU A 44 -23.68 -22.53 -4.74
C LEU A 44 -24.43 -21.44 -4.00
N LEU A 45 -23.74 -20.34 -3.71
CA LEU A 45 -24.38 -19.15 -3.17
C LEU A 45 -25.00 -18.32 -4.29
N PRO A 46 -26.12 -17.62 -4.03
CA PRO A 46 -26.67 -16.69 -5.00
C PRO A 46 -25.72 -15.50 -5.20
N GLU A 47 -25.68 -14.96 -6.43
CA GLU A 47 -24.80 -13.85 -6.81
C GLU A 47 -24.92 -12.64 -5.86
N GLN A 48 -26.12 -12.35 -5.36
CA GLN A 48 -26.37 -11.27 -4.41
C GLN A 48 -25.52 -11.40 -3.13
N SER A 49 -25.26 -12.62 -2.67
CA SER A 49 -24.40 -12.88 -1.50
C SER A 49 -22.91 -12.61 -1.78
N LEU A 50 -22.51 -12.57 -3.04
CA LEU A 50 -21.12 -12.42 -3.49
C LEU A 50 -20.83 -11.04 -4.09
N GLN A 51 -21.84 -10.19 -4.29
CA GLN A 51 -21.70 -8.87 -4.93
C GLN A 51 -20.63 -7.96 -4.29
N TRP A 52 -20.39 -8.09 -2.99
CA TRP A 52 -19.40 -7.29 -2.25
C TRP A 52 -17.94 -7.67 -2.57
N ILE A 53 -17.70 -8.83 -3.19
CA ILE A 53 -16.39 -9.29 -3.64
C ILE A 53 -16.11 -8.63 -4.98
N THR A 54 -15.21 -7.66 -5.05
CA THR A 54 -14.93 -6.90 -6.27
C THR A 54 -13.71 -7.45 -7.03
N ASN A 55 -13.36 -6.83 -8.16
CA ASN A 55 -12.10 -7.10 -8.86
C ASN A 55 -10.89 -6.37 -8.23
N ASP A 56 -11.03 -5.80 -7.04
CA ASP A 56 -9.94 -5.18 -6.32
C ASP A 56 -8.82 -6.19 -5.99
N LYS A 57 -7.58 -5.88 -6.39
CA LYS A 57 -6.42 -6.77 -6.25
C LYS A 57 -6.18 -7.13 -4.79
N ARG A 58 -6.19 -6.13 -3.91
CA ARG A 58 -5.88 -6.27 -2.48
C ARG A 58 -6.96 -7.07 -1.76
N GLN A 59 -8.23 -6.79 -2.02
CA GLN A 59 -9.36 -7.54 -1.49
C GLN A 59 -9.26 -9.01 -1.89
N ASN A 60 -9.03 -9.31 -3.17
CA ASN A 60 -8.93 -10.71 -3.61
C ASN A 60 -7.76 -11.46 -2.96
N ILE A 61 -6.60 -10.83 -2.81
CA ILE A 61 -5.45 -11.43 -2.08
C ILE A 61 -5.82 -11.72 -0.62
N PHE A 62 -6.46 -10.76 0.06
CA PHE A 62 -6.92 -10.94 1.44
C PHE A 62 -7.91 -12.10 1.55
N LEU A 63 -8.91 -12.13 0.67
CA LEU A 63 -9.97 -13.14 0.69
C LEU A 63 -9.42 -14.55 0.43
N ILE A 64 -8.57 -14.73 -0.59
CA ILE A 64 -7.96 -16.03 -0.87
C ILE A 64 -7.16 -16.53 0.34
N ARG A 65 -6.37 -15.65 0.97
CA ARG A 65 -5.62 -16.01 2.18
C ARG A 65 -6.56 -16.41 3.31
N LYS A 66 -7.61 -15.63 3.58
CA LYS A 66 -8.58 -15.93 4.64
C LYS A 66 -9.36 -17.21 4.42
N LEU A 67 -9.79 -17.45 3.19
CA LEU A 67 -10.48 -18.70 2.83
C LEU A 67 -9.54 -19.89 3.01
N ALA A 68 -8.27 -19.77 2.60
CA ALA A 68 -7.26 -20.82 2.81
C ALA A 68 -7.01 -21.07 4.31
N GLU A 69 -6.80 -20.02 5.12
CA GLU A 69 -6.62 -20.11 6.58
C GLU A 69 -7.79 -20.89 7.23
N LYS A 70 -9.03 -20.55 6.86
CA LYS A 70 -10.24 -21.20 7.37
C LYS A 70 -10.43 -22.63 6.86
N ASN A 71 -9.79 -22.99 5.74
CA ASN A 71 -9.79 -24.33 5.16
C ASN A 71 -8.54 -25.15 5.54
N GLY A 72 -7.88 -24.83 6.66
CA GLY A 72 -6.69 -25.57 7.13
C GLY A 72 -5.44 -25.32 6.29
N ASN A 73 -5.32 -24.12 5.69
CA ASN A 73 -4.27 -23.72 4.75
C ASN A 73 -4.22 -24.51 3.44
N ASN A 74 -5.36 -25.09 3.04
CA ASN A 74 -5.51 -25.73 1.74
C ASN A 74 -5.77 -24.67 0.66
N TYR A 75 -4.70 -24.27 -0.01
CA TYR A 75 -4.78 -23.41 -1.18
C TYR A 75 -5.29 -24.19 -2.38
N ILE A 76 -6.18 -23.57 -3.14
CA ILE A 76 -6.56 -24.11 -4.44
C ILE A 76 -5.36 -23.95 -5.36
N THR A 77 -4.95 -25.05 -5.98
CA THR A 77 -4.11 -25.00 -7.17
C THR A 77 -4.91 -24.28 -8.25
N SER A 78 -4.74 -22.96 -8.34
CA SER A 78 -5.50 -22.14 -9.27
C SER A 78 -5.30 -22.69 -10.69
N PRO A 79 -6.37 -23.02 -11.42
CA PRO A 79 -6.28 -23.15 -12.85
C PRO A 79 -5.62 -21.87 -13.41
N THR A 80 -4.61 -22.00 -14.26
CA THR A 80 -3.80 -20.89 -14.80
C THR A 80 -4.59 -19.73 -15.41
N ASN A 81 -5.88 -19.90 -15.64
CA ASN A 81 -6.82 -18.95 -16.24
C ASN A 81 -7.76 -18.25 -15.25
N LEU A 82 -7.78 -18.58 -13.96
CA LEU A 82 -8.61 -17.90 -12.96
C LEU A 82 -7.77 -16.95 -12.10
N THR A 83 -8.20 -15.69 -12.04
CA THR A 83 -7.55 -14.62 -11.27
C THR A 83 -8.58 -13.68 -10.65
N GLY A 84 -8.19 -12.91 -9.63
CA GLY A 84 -9.03 -11.86 -9.06
C GLY A 84 -10.35 -12.40 -8.51
N ARG A 85 -11.45 -11.72 -8.81
CA ARG A 85 -12.80 -12.06 -8.31
C ARG A 85 -13.21 -13.49 -8.67
N ASP A 86 -12.96 -13.92 -9.90
CA ASP A 86 -13.39 -15.23 -10.38
C ASP A 86 -12.71 -16.37 -9.62
N LEU A 87 -11.42 -16.19 -9.28
CA LEU A 87 -10.69 -17.15 -8.45
C LEU A 87 -11.26 -17.18 -7.03
N THR A 88 -11.58 -16.02 -6.44
CA THR A 88 -12.18 -15.93 -5.11
C THR A 88 -13.55 -16.62 -5.07
N ILE A 89 -14.40 -16.39 -6.06
CA ILE A 89 -15.72 -17.05 -6.16
C ILE A 89 -15.56 -18.55 -6.36
N ALA A 90 -14.70 -18.98 -7.29
CA ALA A 90 -14.42 -20.39 -7.49
C ALA A 90 -13.91 -21.06 -6.20
N THR A 91 -13.16 -20.34 -5.37
CA THR A 91 -12.68 -20.83 -4.07
C THR A 91 -13.82 -21.15 -3.11
N ILE A 92 -14.84 -20.31 -3.09
CA ILE A 92 -16.04 -20.50 -2.28
C ILE A 92 -16.90 -21.64 -2.86
N ASP A 93 -17.04 -21.67 -4.19
CA ASP A 93 -17.89 -22.63 -4.89
C ASP A 93 -17.43 -24.07 -4.71
N ILE A 94 -16.11 -24.33 -4.81
CA ILE A 94 -15.59 -25.70 -4.70
C ILE A 94 -15.49 -26.23 -3.26
N TRP A 95 -15.68 -25.37 -2.26
CA TRP A 95 -15.63 -25.79 -0.87
C TRP A 95 -16.80 -26.72 -0.57
N SER A 96 -16.52 -27.96 -0.18
CA SER A 96 -17.54 -28.99 0.09
C SER A 96 -18.21 -28.85 1.46
N ILE A 97 -18.91 -27.73 1.67
CA ILE A 97 -19.74 -27.45 2.84
C ILE A 97 -21.14 -27.02 2.37
N ASP A 98 -22.17 -27.14 3.23
CA ASP A 98 -23.52 -26.78 2.85
C ASP A 98 -23.70 -25.26 2.66
N GLN A 99 -24.77 -24.86 1.98
CA GLN A 99 -25.06 -23.45 1.65
C GLN A 99 -25.13 -22.54 2.88
N THR A 100 -25.64 -23.04 4.01
CA THR A 100 -25.78 -22.24 5.25
C THR A 100 -24.40 -21.96 5.83
N GLN A 101 -23.54 -22.97 5.86
CA GLN A 101 -22.14 -22.82 6.28
C GLN A 101 -21.37 -21.90 5.33
N LYS A 102 -21.54 -22.03 4.00
CA LYS A 102 -20.93 -21.10 3.03
C LYS A 102 -21.39 -19.67 3.25
N SER A 103 -22.68 -19.44 3.44
CA SER A 103 -23.24 -18.11 3.69
C SER A 103 -22.64 -17.49 4.94
N THR A 104 -22.56 -18.27 6.02
CA THR A 104 -21.93 -17.85 7.29
C THR A 104 -20.46 -17.49 7.08
N LEU A 105 -19.72 -18.34 6.37
CA LEU A 105 -18.31 -18.13 6.02
C LEU A 105 -18.10 -16.83 5.23
N VAL A 106 -18.90 -16.60 4.19
CA VAL A 106 -18.82 -15.40 3.34
C VAL A 106 -19.14 -14.15 4.15
N ASN A 107 -20.20 -14.17 4.96
CA ASN A 107 -20.56 -13.03 5.81
C ASN A 107 -19.49 -12.72 6.86
N GLN A 108 -18.91 -13.76 7.48
CA GLN A 108 -17.81 -13.60 8.42
C GLN A 108 -16.57 -13.00 7.74
N THR A 109 -16.23 -13.50 6.55
CA THR A 109 -15.08 -13.00 5.78
C THR A 109 -15.30 -11.56 5.31
N LYS A 110 -16.54 -11.19 4.96
CA LYS A 110 -16.93 -9.81 4.66
C LYS A 110 -16.68 -8.89 5.86
N TRP A 111 -17.18 -9.28 7.03
CA TRP A 111 -16.96 -8.51 8.26
C TRP A 111 -15.47 -8.36 8.58
N GLU A 112 -14.68 -9.42 8.40
CA GLU A 112 -13.22 -9.37 8.57
C GLU A 112 -12.55 -8.41 7.58
N TRP A 113 -13.00 -8.37 6.33
CA TRP A 113 -12.53 -7.41 5.33
C TRP A 113 -12.90 -5.96 5.71
N ASP A 114 -14.13 -5.72 6.16
CA ASP A 114 -14.59 -4.39 6.58
C ASP A 114 -13.78 -3.89 7.78
N GLN A 115 -13.48 -4.77 8.76
CA GLN A 115 -12.61 -4.43 9.88
C GLN A 115 -11.17 -4.17 9.44
N HIS A 116 -10.63 -5.03 8.57
CA HIS A 116 -9.28 -4.92 8.04
C HIS A 116 -9.06 -3.61 7.26
N SER A 117 -10.06 -3.18 6.49
CA SER A 117 -10.01 -1.97 5.67
C SER A 117 -10.43 -0.68 6.41
N SER A 118 -11.02 -0.79 7.61
CA SER A 118 -11.52 0.37 8.37
C SER A 118 -10.46 1.45 8.67
N ALA A 119 -9.21 1.04 8.86
CA ALA A 119 -8.10 1.93 9.16
C ALA A 119 -7.40 2.49 7.91
N ASP A 120 -7.85 2.17 6.69
CA ASP A 120 -7.15 2.52 5.46
C ASP A 120 -7.08 4.03 5.19
N HIS A 121 -7.89 4.83 5.89
CA HIS A 121 -7.82 6.29 5.84
C HIS A 121 -6.41 6.82 6.17
N ILE A 122 -5.59 6.09 6.93
CA ILE A 122 -4.20 6.47 7.22
C ILE A 122 -3.32 6.52 5.96
N PHE A 123 -3.65 5.71 4.94
CA PHE A 123 -2.92 5.62 3.68
C PHE A 123 -3.35 6.68 2.67
N LYS A 124 -4.45 7.43 2.90
CA LYS A 124 -4.84 8.58 2.06
C LYS A 124 -3.73 9.63 1.93
N TRP A 125 -2.80 9.67 2.88
CA TRP A 125 -1.65 10.55 2.83
C TRP A 125 -0.73 10.33 1.59
N PHE A 126 -0.78 9.15 0.98
CA PHE A 126 -0.05 8.87 -0.27
C PHE A 126 -0.73 9.48 -1.51
N ASP A 127 -1.99 9.89 -1.43
CA ASP A 127 -2.78 10.42 -2.56
C ASP A 127 -2.39 11.89 -2.82
N SER A 128 -1.19 12.11 -3.36
CA SER A 128 -0.62 13.44 -3.60
C SER A 128 0.35 13.41 -4.77
N PRO A 129 0.69 14.55 -5.41
CA PRO A 129 1.64 14.56 -6.53
C PRO A 129 2.99 13.89 -6.25
N ASP A 130 3.44 13.91 -4.99
CA ASP A 130 4.71 13.31 -4.55
C ASP A 130 4.61 11.81 -4.20
N THR A 131 3.57 11.07 -4.66
CA THR A 131 3.31 9.66 -4.26
C THR A 131 4.56 8.81 -4.37
N LYS A 132 5.29 8.88 -5.49
CA LYS A 132 6.47 8.04 -5.73
C LYS A 132 7.56 8.24 -4.67
N GLN A 133 7.95 9.49 -4.41
CA GLN A 133 8.96 9.81 -3.41
C GLN A 133 8.51 9.47 -1.97
N LYS A 134 7.20 9.61 -1.69
CA LYS A 134 6.61 9.16 -0.43
C LYS A 134 6.67 7.65 -0.28
N LEU A 135 6.38 6.89 -1.35
CA LEU A 135 6.48 5.44 -1.37
C LEU A 135 7.94 4.98 -1.18
N ASP A 136 8.90 5.65 -1.81
CA ASP A 136 10.33 5.37 -1.60
C ASP A 136 10.72 5.55 -0.12
N THR A 137 10.31 6.68 0.48
CA THR A 137 10.53 6.94 1.91
C THR A 137 9.83 5.92 2.79
N ALA A 138 8.60 5.53 2.43
CA ALA A 138 7.84 4.51 3.15
C ALA A 138 8.54 3.15 3.11
N TRP A 139 9.04 2.77 1.94
CA TRP A 139 9.77 1.53 1.73
C TRP A 139 11.07 1.48 2.54
N GLU A 140 11.87 2.55 2.53
CA GLU A 140 13.09 2.64 3.33
C GLU A 140 12.82 2.37 4.82
N ILE A 141 11.78 3.00 5.37
CA ILE A 141 11.45 2.89 6.79
C ILE A 141 10.85 1.52 7.10
N THR A 142 9.96 1.02 6.23
CA THR A 142 9.33 -0.28 6.38
C THR A 142 10.37 -1.39 6.37
N ARG A 143 11.30 -1.37 5.41
CA ARG A 143 12.42 -2.33 5.33
C ARG A 143 13.34 -2.25 6.55
N SER A 144 13.58 -1.05 7.07
CA SER A 144 14.41 -0.87 8.26
C SER A 144 13.74 -1.40 9.53
N LYS A 145 12.42 -1.22 9.69
CA LYS A 145 11.68 -1.67 10.88
C LYS A 145 11.27 -3.14 10.83
N TYR A 146 11.00 -3.64 9.62
CA TYR A 146 10.53 -5.01 9.37
C TYR A 146 11.42 -5.68 8.32
N PRO A 147 12.67 -6.06 8.67
CA PRO A 147 13.62 -6.65 7.72
C PRO A 147 13.08 -7.91 7.03
N LEU A 148 12.25 -8.70 7.72
CA LEU A 148 11.62 -9.91 7.19
C LEU A 148 10.65 -9.62 6.04
N LEU A 149 9.95 -8.47 6.05
CA LEU A 149 9.08 -8.05 4.95
C LEU A 149 9.88 -7.51 3.76
N GLY A 150 11.06 -6.95 4.04
CA GLY A 150 11.99 -6.46 3.03
C GLY A 150 12.83 -7.54 2.36
N PHE A 151 12.77 -8.78 2.82
CA PHE A 151 13.55 -9.88 2.26
C PHE A 151 12.91 -10.34 0.95
N GLN A 152 13.65 -10.25 -0.16
CA GLN A 152 13.24 -10.65 -1.52
C GLN A 152 12.10 -9.83 -2.18
N GLN A 153 11.63 -8.74 -1.57
CA GLN A 153 10.62 -7.89 -2.19
C GLN A 153 11.24 -6.68 -2.89
N SER A 154 10.75 -6.39 -4.09
CA SER A 154 11.07 -5.15 -4.78
C SER A 154 10.35 -3.96 -4.12
N PRO A 155 10.89 -2.73 -4.23
CA PRO A 155 10.18 -1.55 -3.75
C PRO A 155 8.77 -1.48 -4.35
N PRO A 156 7.74 -1.17 -3.54
CA PRO A 156 6.37 -1.04 -4.02
C PRO A 156 6.30 0.08 -5.06
N GLN A 157 5.71 -0.21 -6.22
CA GLN A 157 5.57 0.77 -7.31
C GLN A 157 4.31 1.61 -7.12
N GLU A 158 3.26 1.00 -6.57
CA GLU A 158 1.99 1.64 -6.31
C GLU A 158 1.63 1.60 -4.82
N LYS A 159 0.70 2.46 -4.42
CA LYS A 159 0.19 2.53 -3.05
C LYS A 159 -0.35 1.18 -2.59
N ASP A 160 -1.12 0.50 -3.43
CA ASP A 160 -1.74 -0.77 -3.07
C ASP A 160 -0.71 -1.88 -2.86
N ASP A 161 0.42 -1.87 -3.59
CA ASP A 161 1.50 -2.83 -3.35
C ASP A 161 2.10 -2.68 -1.94
N LEU A 162 2.31 -1.43 -1.50
CA LEU A 162 2.75 -1.16 -0.12
C LEU A 162 1.71 -1.63 0.89
N ILE A 163 0.43 -1.36 0.66
CA ILE A 163 -0.60 -1.75 1.63
C ILE A 163 -0.74 -3.28 1.68
N ILE A 164 -0.71 -3.97 0.55
CA ILE A 164 -0.72 -5.44 0.47
C ILE A 164 0.46 -6.03 1.25
N LEU A 165 1.65 -5.42 1.15
CA LEU A 165 2.81 -5.81 1.95
C LEU A 165 2.54 -5.64 3.47
N LEU A 166 1.98 -4.50 3.85
CA LEU A 166 1.66 -4.21 5.26
C LEU A 166 0.51 -5.06 5.79
N ASP A 167 -0.32 -5.64 4.92
CA ASP A 167 -1.38 -6.57 5.28
C ASP A 167 -0.89 -7.99 5.60
N SER A 168 0.43 -8.19 5.65
CA SER A 168 1.04 -9.41 6.19
C SER A 168 0.57 -9.70 7.62
N GLN A 169 0.57 -10.98 8.00
CA GLN A 169 0.20 -11.43 9.35
C GLN A 169 1.10 -10.88 10.47
N PHE A 170 2.20 -10.21 10.12
CA PHE A 170 3.21 -9.72 11.05
C PHE A 170 2.98 -8.28 11.50
N ILE A 171 2.03 -7.55 10.91
CA ILE A 171 1.77 -6.15 11.23
C ILE A 171 0.31 -5.93 11.60
N THR A 172 0.10 -5.52 12.83
CA THR A 172 -1.20 -5.13 13.38
C THR A 172 -1.60 -3.71 12.98
N THR A 173 -2.89 -3.37 13.07
CA THR A 173 -3.38 -2.01 12.77
C THR A 173 -2.68 -0.91 13.58
N PRO A 174 -2.46 -1.03 14.91
CA PRO A 174 -1.70 -0.03 15.66
C PRO A 174 -0.26 0.15 15.15
N GLU A 175 0.40 -0.94 14.75
CA GLU A 175 1.75 -0.88 14.17
C GLU A 175 1.75 -0.17 12.82
N LYS A 176 0.73 -0.38 11.97
CA LYS A 176 0.55 0.36 10.72
C LYS A 176 0.45 1.87 11.00
N ILE A 177 -0.32 2.27 12.02
CA ILE A 177 -0.45 3.69 12.41
C ILE A 177 0.91 4.26 12.83
N LEU A 178 1.62 3.59 13.73
CA LEU A 178 2.95 4.03 14.21
C LEU A 178 4.00 4.07 13.08
N LEU A 179 3.93 3.12 12.15
CA LEU A 179 4.75 3.10 10.95
C LEU A 179 4.45 4.33 10.09
N MET A 180 3.17 4.59 9.80
CA MET A 180 2.74 5.76 9.02
C MET A 180 3.17 7.08 9.65
N ASP A 181 3.12 7.23 10.96
CA ASP A 181 3.60 8.44 11.65
C ASP A 181 5.11 8.61 11.51
N SER A 182 5.86 7.51 11.60
CA SER A 182 7.31 7.51 11.37
C SER A 182 7.64 7.90 9.93
N ILE A 183 6.87 7.41 8.96
CA ILE A 183 7.01 7.74 7.54
C ILE A 183 6.75 9.23 7.31
N LYS A 184 5.62 9.75 7.80
CA LYS A 184 5.26 11.18 7.68
C LYS A 184 6.33 12.08 8.30
N LYS A 185 6.87 11.71 9.46
CA LYS A 185 7.93 12.44 10.15
C LYS A 185 9.25 12.43 9.37
N ARG A 186 9.66 11.28 8.83
CA ARG A 186 10.88 11.20 8.01
C ARG A 186 10.73 11.97 6.71
N TRP A 187 9.56 11.90 6.07
CA TRP A 187 9.25 12.65 4.86
C TRP A 187 9.37 14.17 5.09
N SER A 188 8.77 14.70 6.16
CA SER A 188 8.84 16.12 6.46
C SER A 188 10.29 16.58 6.74
N GLN A 189 11.07 15.75 7.43
CA GLN A 189 12.50 15.99 7.66
C GLN A 189 13.31 15.98 6.36
N ASN A 190 13.09 15.00 5.48
CA ASN A 190 13.76 14.91 4.19
C ASN A 190 13.44 16.14 3.33
N ARG A 191 12.18 16.55 3.27
CA ARG A 191 11.75 17.75 2.55
C ARG A 191 12.36 19.03 3.12
N TYR A 192 12.45 19.14 4.44
CA TYR A 192 13.12 20.27 5.10
C TYR A 192 14.61 20.30 4.78
N ARG A 193 15.31 19.17 4.86
CA ARG A 193 16.73 19.05 4.52
C ARG A 193 17.00 19.36 3.05
N ALA A 194 16.14 18.90 2.14
CA ALA A 194 16.25 19.20 0.72
C ALA A 194 16.19 20.72 0.45
N LYS A 195 15.32 21.45 1.16
CA LYS A 195 15.26 22.93 1.10
C LYS A 195 16.51 23.63 1.66
N LEU A 196 17.28 22.96 2.51
CA LEU A 196 18.53 23.46 3.07
C LEU A 196 19.75 23.08 2.22
N THR A 197 19.59 22.35 1.11
CA THR A 197 20.72 22.06 0.22
C THR A 197 21.30 23.37 -0.30
N GLY A 198 22.59 23.62 -0.03
CA GLY A 198 23.26 24.89 -0.32
C GLY A 198 23.16 25.96 0.78
N LYS A 199 22.37 25.73 1.84
CA LYS A 199 22.23 26.62 3.00
C LYS A 199 22.77 25.94 4.26
N LYS A 200 23.85 26.47 4.82
CA LYS A 200 24.39 26.02 6.10
C LYS A 200 23.93 26.95 7.21
N GLN A 201 23.37 26.38 8.28
CA GLN A 201 23.05 27.14 9.49
C GLN A 201 24.34 27.37 10.27
N TYR A 202 24.68 28.64 10.51
CA TYR A 202 25.76 29.04 11.40
C TYR A 202 25.17 29.69 12.65
N ASN A 203 25.60 29.23 13.82
CA ASN A 203 25.22 29.84 15.09
C ASN A 203 26.25 30.92 15.42
N PHE A 204 25.82 32.18 15.41
CA PHE A 204 26.68 33.31 15.76
C PHE A 204 26.39 33.77 17.18
N ILE A 205 27.45 34.02 17.96
CA ILE A 205 27.34 34.74 19.22
C ILE A 205 27.57 36.21 18.88
N LEU A 206 26.51 37.02 18.97
CA LEU A 206 26.54 38.45 18.70
C LEU A 206 26.25 39.20 20.00
N SER A 207 26.86 40.37 20.19
CA SER A 207 26.49 41.26 21.29
C SER A 207 25.08 41.79 21.09
N ASP A 208 24.37 42.13 22.18
CA ASP A 208 23.02 42.72 22.12
C ASP A 208 22.99 43.99 21.24
N LYS A 209 24.08 44.77 21.26
CA LYS A 209 24.24 45.94 20.40
C LYS A 209 24.27 45.57 18.91
N ALA A 210 24.93 44.47 18.54
CA ALA A 210 24.98 44.00 17.16
C ALA A 210 23.62 43.43 16.71
N ILE A 211 22.91 42.70 17.59
CA ILE A 211 21.56 42.19 17.33
C ILE A 211 20.59 43.36 17.08
N ASN A 212 20.59 44.37 17.94
CA ASN A 212 19.74 45.56 17.76
C ASN A 212 20.05 46.33 16.46
N ARG A 213 21.31 46.36 16.01
CA ARG A 213 21.67 46.96 14.72
C ARG A 213 21.15 46.12 13.55
N LEU A 214 21.27 44.80 13.64
CA LEU A 214 20.76 43.88 12.63
C LEU A 214 19.24 43.99 12.49
N ASP A 215 18.52 44.13 13.61
CA ASP A 215 17.06 44.31 13.64
C ASP A 215 16.63 45.61 12.95
N ARG A 216 17.28 46.72 13.29
CA ARG A 216 16.99 48.01 12.64
C ARG A 216 17.27 47.98 11.14
N LEU A 217 18.30 47.26 10.70
CA LEU A 217 18.61 47.10 9.27
C LEU A 217 17.55 46.23 8.58
N ALA A 218 17.16 45.12 9.19
CA ALA A 218 16.12 44.24 8.70
C ALA A 218 14.79 44.99 8.54
N GLU A 219 14.35 45.72 9.57
CA GLU A 219 13.12 46.51 9.54
C GLU A 219 13.16 47.65 8.51
N ARG A 220 14.28 48.37 8.43
CA ARG A 220 14.41 49.53 7.53
C ARG A 220 14.27 49.16 6.06
N TYR A 221 14.71 47.96 5.68
CA TYR A 221 14.73 47.49 4.30
C TYR A 221 13.70 46.40 4.00
N ASP A 222 12.84 46.05 4.97
CA ASP A 222 11.87 44.94 4.90
C ASP A 222 12.52 43.60 4.50
N LEU A 223 13.68 43.31 5.11
CA LEU A 223 14.48 42.12 4.85
C LEU A 223 14.55 41.21 6.08
N LYS A 224 14.78 39.91 5.88
CA LYS A 224 15.12 39.01 6.97
C LYS A 224 16.53 39.29 7.46
N ARG A 225 16.77 39.08 8.77
CA ARG A 225 18.10 39.16 9.39
C ARG A 225 19.19 38.42 8.61
N THR A 226 18.86 37.23 8.08
CA THR A 226 19.80 36.43 7.27
C THR A 226 20.14 37.09 5.94
N GLU A 227 19.16 37.72 5.27
CA GLU A 227 19.37 38.41 3.99
C GLU A 227 20.25 39.65 4.18
N VAL A 228 20.05 40.39 5.28
CA VAL A 228 20.94 41.50 5.65
C VAL A 228 22.38 41.02 5.85
N LEU A 229 22.58 39.91 6.55
CA LEU A 229 23.92 39.34 6.75
C LEU A 229 24.56 38.89 5.43
N GLU A 230 23.81 38.21 4.56
CA GLU A 230 24.30 37.79 3.23
C GLU A 230 24.71 38.98 2.37
N ILE A 231 23.90 40.04 2.31
CA ILE A 231 24.21 41.27 1.57
C ILE A 231 25.48 41.93 2.12
N LEU A 232 25.60 42.06 3.44
CA LEU A 232 26.76 42.70 4.06
C LEU A 232 28.04 41.89 3.82
N LEU A 233 27.98 40.56 3.92
CA LEU A 233 29.11 39.67 3.64
C LEU A 233 29.53 39.77 2.17
N GLN A 234 28.57 39.71 1.24
CA GLN A 234 28.83 39.83 -0.19
C GLN A 234 29.44 41.19 -0.54
N MET A 235 28.86 42.28 -0.03
CA MET A 235 29.37 43.63 -0.28
C MET A 235 30.81 43.79 0.22
N GLU A 236 31.12 43.24 1.39
CA GLU A 236 32.46 43.34 1.95
C GLU A 236 33.47 42.43 1.22
N GLU A 237 33.07 41.24 0.79
CA GLU A 237 33.93 40.35 -0.01
C GLU A 237 34.24 40.96 -1.39
N GLU A 238 33.24 41.52 -2.07
CA GLU A 238 33.39 42.07 -3.43
C GLU A 238 34.10 43.44 -3.43
N LYS A 239 33.80 44.31 -2.46
CA LYS A 239 34.27 45.70 -2.45
C LYS A 239 35.41 45.95 -1.46
N GLY A 240 35.53 45.14 -0.40
CA GLY A 240 36.59 45.26 0.62
C GLY A 240 36.69 46.65 1.24
N ALA A 241 35.56 47.35 1.41
CA ALA A 241 35.59 48.76 1.80
C ALA A 241 35.67 48.93 3.32
N TYR A 242 34.87 48.19 4.09
CA TYR A 242 34.59 48.53 5.48
C TYR A 242 35.52 47.85 6.48
N ILE A 243 35.91 46.59 6.26
CA ILE A 243 36.84 45.87 7.15
C ILE A 243 38.26 46.45 7.04
N PRO A 244 38.84 46.64 5.84
CA PRO A 244 40.18 47.23 5.72
C PRO A 244 40.26 48.66 6.27
N GLU A 245 39.24 49.49 6.04
CA GLU A 245 39.19 50.85 6.61
C GLU A 245 39.19 50.83 8.15
N ARG A 246 38.43 49.90 8.75
CA ARG A 246 38.40 49.71 10.21
C ARG A 246 39.71 49.15 10.79
N LEU A 247 40.49 48.43 9.99
CA LEU A 247 41.78 47.85 10.41
C LEU A 247 42.97 48.80 10.23
N LYS A 248 42.87 49.83 9.38
CA LYS A 248 43.95 50.82 9.18
C LYS A 248 44.43 51.48 10.49
N PRO A 249 43.54 51.99 11.38
CA PRO A 249 43.96 52.62 12.63
C PRO A 249 44.61 51.66 13.64
N LEU A 250 44.50 50.35 13.44
CA LEU A 250 45.07 49.32 14.31
C LEU A 250 46.47 48.87 13.85
N ARG A 251 46.92 49.29 12.67
CA ARG A 251 48.28 49.02 12.16
C ARG A 251 49.26 50.18 12.35
N ASP A 252 48.74 51.36 12.69
CA ASP A 252 49.53 52.56 12.99
C ASP A 252 49.80 52.75 14.50
N ILE A 253 49.74 51.65 15.28
CA ILE A 253 50.18 51.55 16.69
C ILE A 253 51.29 50.50 16.78
#